data_AF-A0A4R7FKN8-F1
#
_entry.id   AF-A0A4R7FKN8-F1
#
_cell.length_a   1.000
_cell.length_b   1.000
_cell.length_c   1.000
_cell.angle_alpha   90.00
_cell.angle_beta   90.00
_cell.angle_gamma   90.00
#
_symmetry.space_group_name_H-M   'P 1'
#
loop_
_entity.id
_entity.type
_entity.pdbx_description
1 polymer ?
#
loop_
_entity_poly.entity_id
_entity_poly.type
_entity_poly.pdbx_seq_one_letter_code
_entity_poly.pdbx_strand_id
1 'polypeptide(L)'
;MRAHRGRRGPTVLLAGDSADLRDLRALASALPADAYGQVYVEVAAPEQIERLETPARVAVSWLVRTGAEAVAPRGALLTSAVEAWIAEWMPVGARDDRRIAWIGCTCVPALADRYRVLQEHSMSAAAMGLPTVDEA
;
A
#
# COMPACT_ATOMS: atom_id res chain seq x y z
N MET A 1 -8.95 3.30 36.69
CA MET A 1 -8.05 2.35 36.02
C MET A 1 -8.18 2.49 34.51
N ARG A 2 -7.24 3.18 33.84
CA ARG A 2 -7.15 3.15 32.37
C ARG A 2 -6.34 1.91 32.01
N ALA A 3 -6.99 0.90 31.44
CA ALA A 3 -6.31 -0.29 30.96
C ALA A 3 -5.23 0.12 29.95
N HIS A 4 -4.02 -0.44 30.10
CA HIS A 4 -3.01 -0.48 29.07
C HIS A 4 -3.63 -1.12 27.82
N ARG A 5 -4.16 -0.31 26.88
CA ARG A 5 -4.36 -0.78 25.51
C ARG A 5 -2.96 -1.07 24.99
N GLY A 6 -2.54 -2.35 25.07
CA GLY A 6 -1.25 -2.81 24.54
C GLY A 6 -1.04 -2.20 23.17
N ARG A 7 0.13 -1.60 22.94
CA ARG A 7 0.46 -0.88 21.70
C ARG A 7 0.07 -1.77 20.52
N ARG A 8 -0.99 -1.40 19.80
CA ARG A 8 -1.25 -1.95 18.47
C ARG A 8 -0.12 -1.49 17.55
N GLY A 9 0.43 -2.42 16.78
CA GLY A 9 1.39 -2.12 15.72
C GLY A 9 0.82 -1.19 14.66
N PRO A 10 1.67 -0.69 13.75
CA PRO A 10 1.26 0.28 12.76
C PRO A 10 0.22 -0.29 11.78
N THR A 11 -0.63 0.60 11.27
CA THR A 11 -1.52 0.31 10.15
C THR A 11 -0.75 0.55 8.85
N VAL A 12 -0.74 -0.43 7.95
CA VAL A 12 0.08 -0.39 6.73
C VAL A 12 -0.78 -0.41 5.46
N LEU A 13 -0.44 0.45 4.51
CA LEU A 13 -0.87 0.37 3.12
C LEU A 13 0.36 0.43 2.21
N LEU A 14 0.67 -0.65 1.50
CA LEU A 14 1.64 -0.64 0.40
C LEU A 14 0.88 -0.88 -0.90
N ALA A 15 1.09 -0.05 -1.92
CA ALA A 15 0.40 -0.19 -3.19
C ALA A 15 1.37 0.03 -4.36
N GLY A 16 1.27 -0.79 -5.40
CA GLY A 16 2.10 -0.64 -6.58
C GLY A 16 1.61 -1.52 -7.72
N ASP A 17 2.37 -1.51 -8.81
CA ASP A 17 2.16 -2.42 -9.93
C ASP A 17 3.35 -3.38 -10.12
N SER A 18 3.32 -4.20 -11.17
CA SER A 18 4.40 -5.14 -11.47
C SER A 18 5.81 -4.53 -11.54
N ALA A 19 5.94 -3.23 -11.87
CA ALA A 19 7.23 -2.54 -11.88
C ALA A 19 7.75 -2.25 -10.46
N ASP A 20 6.87 -2.21 -9.47
CA ASP A 20 7.16 -1.86 -8.07
C ASP A 20 7.51 -3.09 -7.20
N LEU A 21 7.48 -4.30 -7.76
CA LEU A 21 7.61 -5.55 -7.00
C LEU A 21 8.89 -5.62 -6.16
N ARG A 22 10.00 -5.09 -6.69
CA ARG A 22 11.27 -5.02 -5.97
C ARG A 22 11.13 -4.19 -4.69
N ASP A 23 10.54 -3.01 -4.81
CA ASP A 23 10.39 -2.07 -3.70
C ASP A 23 9.35 -2.57 -2.71
N LEU A 24 8.20 -3.07 -3.19
CA LEU A 24 7.18 -3.70 -2.36
C LEU A 24 7.74 -4.83 -1.51
N ARG A 25 8.63 -5.66 -2.06
CA ARG A 25 9.28 -6.75 -1.33
C ARG A 25 10.23 -6.23 -0.25
N ALA A 26 11.01 -5.21 -0.56
CA ALA A 26 11.91 -4.56 0.41
C ALA A 26 11.12 -3.92 1.56
N LEU A 27 10.07 -3.15 1.22
CA LEU A 27 9.19 -2.49 2.17
C LEU A 27 8.47 -3.50 3.06
N ALA A 28 7.86 -4.54 2.47
CA ALA A 28 7.15 -5.57 3.20
C ALA A 28 8.06 -6.32 4.19
N SER A 29 9.31 -6.57 3.80
CA SER A 29 10.31 -7.24 4.65
C SER A 29 10.77 -6.37 5.82
N ALA A 30 10.65 -5.05 5.70
CA ALA A 30 11.02 -4.10 6.75
C ALA A 30 9.86 -3.78 7.71
N LEU A 31 8.65 -4.30 7.47
CA LEU A 31 7.51 -4.04 8.32
C LEU A 31 7.69 -4.67 9.71
N PRO A 32 7.24 -3.99 10.78
CA PRO A 32 7.17 -4.60 12.11
C PRO A 32 6.33 -5.87 12.10
N ALA A 33 6.72 -6.87 12.90
CA ALA A 33 6.00 -8.14 12.98
C ALA A 33 4.55 -7.99 13.51
N ASP A 34 4.27 -6.92 14.26
CA ASP A 34 2.94 -6.59 14.78
C ASP A 34 2.15 -5.62 13.89
N ALA A 35 2.69 -5.25 12.72
CA ALA A 35 2.01 -4.45 11.72
C ALA A 35 0.76 -5.18 11.23
N TYR A 36 -0.28 -4.42 10.90
CA TYR A 36 -1.49 -4.94 10.28
C TYR A 36 -1.87 -4.05 9.09
N GLY A 37 -2.41 -4.64 8.03
CA GLY A 37 -2.76 -3.85 6.86
C GLY A 37 -2.80 -4.62 5.56
N GLN A 38 -2.47 -3.92 4.48
CA GLN A 38 -2.71 -4.41 3.13
C GLN A 38 -1.59 -4.02 2.18
N VAL A 39 -1.22 -4.97 1.32
CA VAL A 39 -0.42 -4.77 0.13
C VAL A 39 -1.31 -4.97 -1.08
N TYR A 40 -1.38 -4.00 -1.99
CA TYR A 40 -2.06 -4.11 -3.28
C TYR A 40 -1.04 -4.11 -4.40
N VAL A 41 -1.14 -5.09 -5.30
CA VAL A 41 -0.26 -5.18 -6.46
C VAL A 41 -1.09 -5.34 -7.72
N GLU A 42 -1.07 -4.34 -8.60
CA GLU A 42 -1.74 -4.41 -9.89
C GLU A 42 -0.84 -5.08 -10.94
N VAL A 43 -1.39 -6.07 -11.62
CA VAL A 43 -0.70 -6.82 -12.68
C VAL A 43 -1.54 -6.87 -13.94
N ALA A 44 -0.88 -6.99 -15.10
CA ALA A 44 -1.60 -7.13 -16.36
C ALA A 44 -2.36 -8.47 -16.41
N ALA A 45 -1.71 -9.56 -15.97
CA ALA A 45 -2.24 -10.92 -16.12
C ALA A 45 -1.85 -11.83 -14.92
N PRO A 46 -2.58 -12.95 -14.69
CA PRO A 46 -2.34 -13.85 -13.55
C PRO A 46 -0.93 -14.45 -13.51
N GLU A 47 -0.25 -14.57 -14.64
CA GLU A 47 1.10 -15.16 -14.75
C GLU A 47 2.16 -14.30 -14.05
N GLN A 48 1.83 -13.05 -13.73
CA GLN A 48 2.70 -12.14 -12.99
C GLN A 48 2.52 -12.23 -11.46
N ILE A 49 1.58 -13.06 -10.98
CA ILE A 49 1.38 -13.28 -9.54
C ILE A 49 2.59 -14.04 -9.00
N GLU A 50 3.21 -13.47 -7.99
CA GLU A 50 4.34 -14.07 -7.30
C GLU A 50 4.13 -14.12 -5.78
N ARG A 51 5.00 -14.85 -5.09
CA ARG A 51 4.98 -14.89 -3.63
C ARG A 51 5.61 -13.62 -3.07
N LEU A 52 4.88 -12.92 -2.19
CA LEU A 52 5.36 -11.76 -1.45
C LEU A 52 5.22 -12.06 0.04
N GLU A 53 6.34 -12.08 0.77
CA GLU A 53 6.35 -12.33 2.21
C GLU A 53 5.89 -11.07 2.94
N THR A 54 4.98 -11.24 3.89
CA THR A 54 4.46 -10.15 4.74
C THR A 54 4.32 -10.62 6.19
N PRO A 55 4.25 -9.69 7.17
CA PRO A 55 3.80 -10.04 8.51
C PRO A 55 2.42 -10.70 8.49
N ALA A 56 2.15 -11.58 9.46
CA ALA A 56 0.95 -12.42 9.48
C ALA A 56 -0.40 -11.67 9.42
N ARG A 57 -0.41 -10.37 9.77
CA ARG A 57 -1.61 -9.52 9.76
C ARG A 57 -1.64 -8.51 8.60
N VAL A 58 -0.73 -8.68 7.64
CA VAL A 58 -0.66 -7.87 6.42
C VAL A 58 -1.03 -8.77 5.24
N ALA A 59 -2.19 -8.50 4.64
CA ALA A 59 -2.66 -9.27 3.49
C ALA A 59 -2.01 -8.78 2.19
N VAL A 60 -1.90 -9.65 1.19
CA VAL A 60 -1.47 -9.31 -0.17
C VAL A 60 -2.62 -9.57 -1.13
N SER A 61 -3.00 -8.55 -1.90
CA SER A 61 -4.10 -8.60 -2.85
C SER A 61 -3.58 -8.26 -4.24
N TRP A 62 -3.64 -9.25 -5.13
CA TRP A 62 -3.25 -9.13 -6.54
C TRP A 62 -4.44 -8.67 -7.37
N LEU A 63 -4.29 -7.51 -8.02
CA LEU A 63 -5.32 -6.87 -8.83
C LEU A 63 -5.01 -7.15 -10.30
N VAL A 64 -5.60 -8.22 -10.83
CA VAL A 64 -5.37 -8.65 -12.22
C VAL A 64 -6.25 -7.84 -13.18
N ARG A 65 -5.63 -7.09 -14.10
CA ARG A 65 -6.36 -6.27 -15.07
C ARG A 65 -7.08 -7.08 -16.13
N THR A 66 -6.53 -8.21 -16.54
CA THR A 66 -7.15 -9.10 -17.52
C THR A 66 -8.25 -9.92 -16.86
N GLY A 67 -9.50 -9.57 -17.14
CA GLY A 67 -10.68 -10.33 -16.76
C GLY A 67 -11.30 -11.09 -17.94
N ALA A 68 -12.35 -11.86 -17.67
CA ALA A 68 -13.07 -12.62 -18.69
C ALA A 68 -13.78 -11.75 -19.74
N GLU A 69 -14.26 -10.56 -19.33
CA GLU A 69 -15.10 -9.69 -20.17
C GLU A 69 -14.36 -8.46 -20.71
N ALA A 70 -13.34 -7.96 -20.00
CA ALA A 70 -12.58 -6.78 -20.40
C ALA A 70 -11.22 -6.70 -19.71
N VAL A 71 -10.32 -5.90 -20.28
CA VAL A 71 -9.04 -5.52 -19.66
C VAL A 71 -9.20 -4.14 -19.02
N ALA A 72 -9.01 -4.07 -17.70
CA ALA A 72 -9.05 -2.79 -16.98
C ALA A 72 -7.90 -1.85 -17.43
N PRO A 73 -8.14 -0.53 -17.53
CA PRO A 73 -7.08 0.45 -17.72
C PRO A 73 -6.01 0.33 -16.63
N ARG A 74 -4.75 0.59 -16.98
CA ARG A 74 -3.64 0.61 -16.00
C ARG A 74 -3.94 1.62 -14.89
N GLY A 75 -3.76 1.20 -13.65
CA GLY A 75 -3.99 1.95 -12.43
C GLY A 75 -5.44 1.98 -11.95
N ALA A 76 -6.41 1.55 -12.75
CA ALA A 76 -7.83 1.68 -12.38
C ALA A 76 -8.20 0.78 -11.19
N LEU A 77 -7.70 -0.46 -11.17
CA LEU A 77 -7.98 -1.38 -10.06
C LEU A 77 -7.22 -0.95 -8.81
N LEU A 78 -5.96 -0.55 -8.96
CA LEU A 78 -5.15 -0.05 -7.85
C LEU A 78 -5.76 1.20 -7.20
N THR A 79 -6.25 2.14 -8.03
CA THR A 79 -6.94 3.35 -7.55
C THR A 79 -8.16 2.97 -6.72
N SER A 80 -9.03 2.12 -7.26
CA SER A 80 -10.25 1.69 -6.55
C SER A 80 -9.95 0.98 -5.23
N ALA A 81 -8.94 0.10 -5.20
CA ALA A 81 -8.55 -0.62 -3.99
C ALA A 81 -7.99 0.32 -2.91
N VAL A 82 -7.13 1.26 -3.30
CA VAL A 82 -6.58 2.28 -2.40
C VAL A 82 -7.69 3.18 -1.85
N GLU A 83 -8.63 3.61 -2.69
CA GLU A 83 -9.76 4.45 -2.25
C GLU A 83 -10.66 3.74 -1.25
N ALA A 84 -11.00 2.47 -1.51
CA ALA A 84 -11.78 1.66 -0.58
C ALA A 84 -11.08 1.54 0.78
N TRP A 85 -9.77 1.27 0.77
CA TRP A 85 -8.97 1.17 1.98
C TRP A 85 -8.95 2.50 2.76
N ILE A 86 -8.75 3.63 2.09
CA ILE A 86 -8.73 4.95 2.75
C ILE A 86 -10.09 5.26 3.36
N ALA A 87 -11.18 5.02 2.63
CA ALA A 87 -12.53 5.28 3.12
C ALA A 87 -12.85 4.48 4.39
N GLU A 88 -12.33 3.27 4.51
CA GLU A 88 -12.51 2.41 5.67
C GLU A 88 -11.57 2.77 6.85
N TRP A 89 -10.29 3.03 6.56
CA TRP A 89 -9.25 3.11 7.59
C TRP A 89 -8.80 4.54 7.95
N MET A 90 -9.25 5.55 7.20
CA MET A 90 -8.99 6.98 7.42
C MET A 90 -10.28 7.81 7.50
N PRO A 91 -11.14 7.59 8.52
CA PRO A 91 -12.31 8.44 8.71
C PRO A 91 -11.89 9.89 8.96
N VAL A 92 -12.65 10.81 8.36
CA VAL A 92 -12.38 12.26 8.40
C VAL A 92 -12.25 12.73 9.86
N GLY A 93 -11.13 13.41 10.17
CA GLY A 93 -10.85 13.96 11.50
C GLY A 93 -10.08 13.03 12.45
N ALA A 94 -9.81 11.77 12.07
CA ALA A 94 -8.99 10.85 12.86
C ALA A 94 -7.53 10.83 12.38
N ARG A 95 -6.63 11.48 13.12
CA ARG A 95 -5.18 11.33 12.95
C ARG A 95 -4.69 10.10 13.71
N ASP A 96 -3.91 9.26 13.04
CA ASP A 96 -3.15 8.18 13.66
C ASP A 96 -1.73 8.23 13.09
N ASP A 97 -0.79 8.69 13.92
CA ASP A 97 0.60 8.90 13.54
C ASP A 97 1.37 7.58 13.33
N ARG A 98 0.70 6.43 13.51
CA ARG A 98 1.26 5.09 13.29
C ARG A 98 0.89 4.50 11.93
N ARG A 99 0.36 5.31 11.02
CA ARG A 99 0.06 4.89 9.65
C ARG A 99 1.30 4.96 8.78
N ILE A 100 1.57 3.85 8.11
CA ILE A 100 2.61 3.70 7.10
C ILE A 100 1.90 3.55 5.75
N ALA A 101 2.16 4.46 4.82
CA ALA A 101 1.63 4.39 3.47
C ALA A 101 2.75 4.55 2.45
N TRP A 102 2.79 3.65 1.45
CA TRP A 102 3.66 3.77 0.28
C TRP A 102 2.88 3.41 -0.97
N ILE A 103 3.05 4.21 -2.03
CA ILE A 103 2.46 3.96 -3.34
C ILE A 103 3.51 4.22 -4.41
N GLY A 104 3.87 3.18 -5.18
CA GLY A 104 4.94 3.22 -6.18
C GLY A 104 4.49 3.60 -7.60
N CYS A 105 3.21 3.38 -7.92
CA CYS A 105 2.63 3.57 -9.25
C CYS A 105 2.45 5.07 -9.62
N THR A 106 3.55 5.82 -9.68
CA THR A 106 3.58 7.27 -9.93
C THR A 106 3.31 7.65 -11.39
N CYS A 107 3.34 6.68 -12.30
CA CYS A 107 3.11 6.91 -13.74
C CYS A 107 1.63 7.06 -14.13
N VAL A 108 0.69 7.00 -13.17
CA VAL A 108 -0.75 7.14 -13.40
C VAL A 108 -1.24 8.50 -12.84
N PRO A 109 -1.59 9.49 -13.70
CA PRO A 109 -1.91 10.86 -13.24
C PRO A 109 -3.03 10.94 -12.19
N ALA A 110 -4.06 10.10 -12.29
CA ALA A 110 -5.16 10.05 -11.32
C ALA A 110 -4.71 9.62 -9.91
N LEU A 111 -3.66 8.80 -9.82
CA LEU A 111 -3.08 8.35 -8.55
C LEU A 111 -2.21 9.44 -7.92
N ALA A 112 -1.53 10.25 -8.75
CA ALA A 112 -0.56 11.27 -8.33
C ALA A 112 -1.19 12.42 -7.52
N ASP A 113 -2.36 12.94 -7.93
CA ASP A 113 -3.01 14.05 -7.22
C ASP A 113 -3.58 13.62 -5.86
N ARG A 114 -4.06 12.37 -5.76
CA ARG A 114 -4.64 11.83 -4.53
C ARG A 114 -3.57 11.45 -3.50
N TYR A 115 -2.38 11.06 -3.97
CA TYR A 115 -1.23 10.63 -3.17
C TYR A 115 -0.68 11.72 -2.25
N ARG A 116 -0.76 12.99 -2.65
CA ARG A 116 -0.26 14.13 -1.85
C ARG A 116 -0.90 14.17 -0.46
N VAL A 117 -2.21 13.91 -0.39
CA VAL A 117 -2.96 13.92 0.87
C VAL A 117 -2.55 12.77 1.80
N LEU A 118 -2.18 11.60 1.26
CA LEU A 118 -1.71 10.47 2.08
C LEU A 118 -0.30 10.69 2.63
N GLN A 119 0.59 11.27 1.82
CA GLN A 119 1.95 11.65 2.23
C GLN A 119 1.94 12.73 3.33
N GLU A 120 1.04 13.71 3.26
CA GLU A 120 0.89 14.76 4.29
C GLU A 120 0.43 14.23 5.66
N HIS A 121 -0.16 13.03 5.68
CA HIS A 121 -0.79 12.44 6.86
C HIS A 121 -0.19 11.11 7.33
N SER A 122 0.87 10.61 6.66
CA SER A 122 1.51 9.33 6.96
C SER A 122 3.02 9.50 7.12
N MET A 123 3.68 8.59 7.86
CA MET A 123 5.14 8.52 7.81
C MET A 123 5.58 8.01 6.44
N SER A 124 6.38 8.82 5.73
CA SER A 124 6.99 8.43 4.45
C SER A 124 7.91 7.22 4.64
N ALA A 125 8.05 6.38 3.61
CA ALA A 125 9.07 5.32 3.57
C ALA A 125 10.49 5.88 3.81
N ALA A 126 10.76 7.13 3.38
CA ALA A 126 11.97 7.87 3.71
C ALA A 126 12.16 8.08 5.22
N ALA A 127 11.06 8.37 5.94
CA ALA A 127 11.07 8.53 7.39
C ALA A 127 11.27 7.19 8.13
N MET A 128 11.13 6.05 7.43
CA MET A 128 11.47 4.72 7.92
C MET A 128 12.87 4.25 7.47
N GLY A 129 13.63 5.06 6.73
CA GLY A 129 14.94 4.70 6.19
C GLY A 129 14.88 3.70 5.02
N LEU A 130 13.75 3.63 4.32
CA LEU A 130 13.55 2.75 3.17
C LEU A 130 13.87 3.51 1.87
N PRO A 131 14.43 2.84 0.85
CA PRO A 131 14.84 3.50 -0.39
C PRO A 131 13.63 4.21 -1.04
N THR A 132 13.81 5.48 -1.35
CA THR A 132 12.84 6.27 -2.11
C THR A 132 13.10 6.08 -3.60
N VAL A 133 12.03 6.04 -4.39
CA VAL A 133 12.01 5.87 -5.86
C VAL A 133 12.76 6.97 -6.67
N ASP A 134 13.48 7.86 -5.99
CA ASP A 134 14.16 9.03 -6.56
C ASP A 134 15.68 8.82 -6.79
N GLU A 135 16.24 7.64 -6.50
CA GLU A 135 17.69 7.36 -6.68
C GLU A 135 18.03 6.49 -7.90
N ALA A 136 17.37 6.69 -9.04
CA ALA A 136 17.73 6.05 -10.32
C ALA A 136 17.98 7.06 -11.44
#